data_AF-A0A2D6E0T4-F1
#
_entry.id   AF-A0A2D6E0T4-F1
#
_cell.length_a   1.000
_cell.length_b   1.000
_cell.length_c   1.000
_cell.angle_alpha   90.00
_cell.angle_beta   90.00
_cell.angle_gamma   90.00
#
_symmetry.space_group_name_H-M   'P 1'
#
loop_
_entity.id
_entity.type
_entity.pdbx_description
1 polymer ?
#
loop_
_entity_poly.entity_id
_entity_poly.type
_entity_poly.pdbx_seq_one_letter_code
_entity_poly.pdbx_strand_id
1 'polypeptide(L)'
;MKPYEREFFIARIYAGYLIYKSKAGYDLHIHSPTVTENYKSHMAYQEAYNLAIINNVLTEEDMFNILYENNFWNNRHERILKTIQEDIEKLKVGIFKAGFKKELQSNIRKNLRRAEEKLGELFKRKHSYSFVTCEGYATAEQTKWLVKNTTRYIDGSPYDWIDEDVSGLTHFYQQEQISDKNLREIAKSPEYRHIWSSSKIEGKIFNKSGFEMSVDQKTLITYSSMYDNVYESMDCPSDSVIDDNDALDGWFIVQRKKREQQIKEAGMDDITGADMGNANEIFVMTDDAKSVYELNDPISKGIVKSRSKQVEEEGEVKYQNFGDVKREIQMQAARQQSTTLKGNK
;
A
#
# COMPACT_ATOMS: atom_id res chain seq x y z
N MET A 1 -10.91 -20.34 -5.80
CA MET A 1 -10.59 -20.89 -7.13
C MET A 1 -10.60 -22.41 -7.06
N LYS A 2 -11.12 -23.11 -8.06
CA LYS A 2 -11.09 -24.58 -8.10
C LYS A 2 -9.66 -25.08 -8.43
N PRO A 3 -9.31 -26.34 -8.12
CA PRO A 3 -7.98 -26.89 -8.41
C PRO A 3 -7.53 -26.72 -9.86
N TYR A 4 -8.37 -27.09 -10.84
CA TYR A 4 -8.01 -26.99 -12.27
C TYR A 4 -7.80 -25.54 -12.74
N GLU A 5 -8.50 -24.56 -12.14
CA GLU A 5 -8.32 -23.14 -12.45
C GLU A 5 -6.96 -22.65 -11.94
N ARG A 6 -6.55 -23.11 -10.75
CA ARG A 6 -5.21 -22.80 -10.18
C ARG A 6 -4.11 -23.34 -11.07
N GLU A 7 -4.20 -24.61 -11.46
CA GLU A 7 -3.23 -25.26 -12.36
C GLU A 7 -3.14 -24.54 -13.71
N PHE A 8 -4.27 -24.13 -14.29
CA PHE A 8 -4.30 -23.35 -15.52
C PHE A 8 -3.56 -22.02 -15.36
N PHE A 9 -3.83 -21.23 -14.31
CA PHE A 9 -3.14 -19.97 -14.09
C PHE A 9 -1.65 -20.18 -13.80
N ILE A 10 -1.28 -21.21 -13.05
CA ILE A 10 0.13 -21.57 -12.82
C ILE A 10 0.80 -21.82 -14.18
N ALA A 11 0.24 -22.69 -15.03
CA ALA A 11 0.78 -22.98 -16.35
C ALA A 11 0.93 -21.72 -17.22
N ARG A 12 -0.10 -20.85 -17.24
CA ARG A 12 -0.08 -19.57 -17.97
C ARG A 12 1.02 -18.63 -17.47
N ILE A 13 1.17 -18.49 -16.15
CA ILE A 13 2.21 -17.63 -15.55
C ILE A 13 3.60 -18.19 -15.87
N TYR A 14 3.80 -19.51 -15.80
CA TYR A 14 5.07 -20.15 -16.18
C TYR A 14 5.41 -19.98 -17.65
N ALA A 15 4.41 -20.11 -18.54
CA ALA A 15 4.59 -19.87 -19.98
C ALA A 15 5.06 -18.43 -20.26
N GLY A 16 4.56 -17.45 -19.50
CA GLY A 16 4.98 -16.05 -19.60
C GLY A 16 4.50 -15.35 -20.88
N TYR A 17 3.42 -15.86 -21.47
CA TYR A 17 2.69 -15.26 -22.60
C TYR A 17 1.19 -15.53 -22.48
N LEU A 18 0.39 -14.72 -23.18
CA LEU A 18 -1.05 -14.94 -23.36
C LEU A 18 -1.33 -15.58 -24.70
N ILE A 19 -2.34 -16.44 -24.76
CA ILE A 19 -2.81 -17.04 -26.01
C ILE A 19 -4.09 -16.32 -26.43
N TYR A 20 -4.04 -15.62 -27.55
CA TYR A 20 -5.21 -15.04 -28.20
C TYR A 20 -5.66 -15.94 -29.35
N LYS A 21 -6.94 -16.28 -29.38
CA LYS A 21 -7.55 -17.08 -30.45
C LYS A 21 -8.01 -16.14 -31.57
N SER A 22 -7.29 -16.13 -32.69
CA SER A 22 -7.65 -15.30 -33.84
C SER A 22 -8.96 -15.77 -34.47
N LYS A 23 -9.72 -14.82 -35.03
CA LYS A 23 -10.91 -15.05 -35.85
C LYS A 23 -10.60 -15.88 -37.10
N ALA A 24 -9.36 -15.83 -37.58
CA ALA A 24 -8.89 -16.63 -38.71
C ALA A 24 -8.53 -18.09 -38.33
N GLY A 25 -8.64 -18.47 -37.05
CA GLY A 25 -8.52 -19.86 -36.60
C GLY A 25 -7.11 -20.30 -36.18
N TYR A 26 -6.17 -19.38 -36.04
CA TYR A 26 -4.84 -19.63 -35.49
C TYR A 26 -4.65 -18.97 -34.11
N ASP A 27 -3.62 -19.39 -33.38
CA ASP A 27 -3.27 -18.82 -32.08
C ASP A 27 -2.16 -17.78 -32.22
N LEU A 28 -2.31 -16.68 -31.50
CA LEU A 28 -1.30 -15.66 -31.35
C LEU A 28 -0.79 -15.64 -29.90
N HIS A 29 0.52 -15.52 -29.74
CA HIS A 29 1.17 -15.47 -28.44
C HIS A 29 1.63 -14.04 -28.13
N ILE A 30 1.08 -13.44 -27.07
CA ILE A 30 1.48 -12.12 -26.60
C ILE A 30 2.51 -12.30 -25.47
N HIS A 31 3.78 -12.08 -25.78
CA HIS A 31 4.88 -12.32 -24.85
C HIS A 31 5.16 -11.11 -23.95
N SER A 32 5.83 -11.38 -22.82
CA SER A 32 6.51 -10.33 -22.07
C SER A 32 7.67 -9.76 -22.89
N PRO A 33 7.92 -8.45 -22.85
CA PRO A 33 8.99 -7.83 -23.63
C PRO A 33 10.37 -8.28 -23.16
N THR A 34 11.28 -8.44 -24.11
CA THR A 34 12.72 -8.50 -23.87
C THR A 34 13.23 -7.15 -23.33
N VAL A 35 14.46 -7.11 -22.81
CA VAL A 35 15.08 -5.85 -22.35
C VAL A 35 15.07 -4.78 -23.44
N THR A 36 15.39 -5.15 -24.68
CA THR A 36 15.42 -4.24 -25.82
C THR A 36 14.02 -3.76 -26.22
N GLU A 37 13.03 -4.65 -26.27
CA GLU A 37 11.64 -4.27 -26.54
C GLU A 37 11.11 -3.34 -25.45
N ASN A 38 11.41 -3.61 -24.18
CA ASN A 38 11.00 -2.76 -23.08
C ASN A 38 11.59 -1.34 -23.22
N TYR A 39 12.89 -1.23 -23.50
CA TYR A 39 13.54 0.06 -23.74
C TYR A 39 12.88 0.82 -24.91
N LYS A 40 12.66 0.15 -26.04
CA LYS A 40 11.99 0.76 -27.21
C LYS A 40 10.55 1.19 -26.91
N SER A 41 9.84 0.46 -26.05
CA SER A 41 8.50 0.88 -25.62
C SER A 41 8.54 2.20 -24.84
N HIS A 42 9.56 2.41 -24.01
CA HIS A 42 9.75 3.67 -23.29
C HIS A 42 10.16 4.81 -24.23
N MET A 43 10.88 4.52 -25.31
CA MET A 43 11.11 5.51 -26.37
C MET A 43 9.79 5.91 -27.05
N ALA A 44 8.94 4.93 -27.39
CA ALA A 44 7.63 5.19 -27.97
C ALA A 44 6.73 6.03 -27.03
N TYR A 45 6.80 5.78 -25.71
CA TYR A 45 6.16 6.63 -24.71
C TYR A 45 6.67 8.08 -24.79
N GLN A 46 7.99 8.27 -24.76
CA GLN A 46 8.60 9.62 -24.78
C GLN A 46 8.26 10.38 -26.06
N GLU A 47 8.29 9.72 -27.22
CA GLU A 47 7.91 10.30 -28.50
C GLU A 47 6.43 10.70 -28.51
N ALA A 48 5.53 9.82 -28.06
CA ALA A 48 4.10 10.10 -27.97
C ALA A 48 3.79 11.25 -27.00
N TYR A 49 4.46 11.29 -25.85
CA TYR A 49 4.33 12.36 -24.86
C TYR A 49 4.78 13.71 -25.44
N ASN A 50 5.97 13.76 -26.04
CA ASN A 50 6.49 14.99 -26.64
C ASN A 50 5.60 15.49 -27.80
N LEU A 51 5.08 14.57 -28.61
CA LEU A 51 4.13 14.91 -29.67
C LEU A 51 2.83 15.49 -29.09
N ALA A 52 2.30 14.90 -28.02
CA ALA A 52 1.10 15.40 -27.34
C ALA A 52 1.32 16.82 -26.80
N ILE A 53 2.47 17.09 -26.19
CA ILE A 53 2.86 18.43 -25.72
C ILE A 53 2.91 19.43 -26.89
N ILE A 54 3.55 19.07 -28.01
CA ILE A 54 3.62 19.93 -29.21
C ILE A 54 2.22 20.23 -29.76
N ASN A 55 1.31 19.28 -29.66
CA ASN A 55 -0.09 19.43 -30.05
C ASN A 55 -0.96 20.12 -28.98
N ASN A 56 -0.35 20.68 -27.94
CA ASN A 56 -1.02 21.38 -26.83
C ASN A 56 -2.07 20.50 -26.11
N VAL A 57 -1.82 19.19 -26.00
CA VAL A 57 -2.57 18.32 -25.11
C VAL A 57 -2.21 18.68 -23.66
N LEU A 58 -3.19 18.60 -22.76
CA LEU A 58 -3.02 18.93 -21.36
C LEU A 58 -2.21 17.85 -20.63
N THR A 59 -1.37 18.25 -19.69
CA THR A 59 -0.74 17.30 -18.75
C THR A 59 -1.74 16.82 -17.70
N GLU A 60 -1.41 15.77 -16.95
CA GLU A 60 -2.21 15.35 -15.78
C GLU A 60 -2.35 16.47 -14.74
N GLU A 61 -1.30 17.28 -14.56
CA GLU A 61 -1.33 18.43 -13.65
C GLU A 61 -2.31 19.50 -14.15
N ASP A 62 -2.25 19.87 -15.43
CA ASP A 62 -3.18 20.83 -16.03
C ASP A 62 -4.62 20.34 -15.93
N MET A 63 -4.85 19.07 -16.24
CA MET A 63 -6.18 18.46 -16.14
C MET A 63 -6.67 18.45 -14.68
N PHE A 64 -5.79 18.18 -13.73
CA PHE A 64 -6.14 18.22 -12.31
C PHE A 64 -6.53 19.63 -11.86
N ASN A 65 -5.81 20.67 -12.34
CA ASN A 65 -6.15 22.06 -12.09
C ASN A 65 -7.52 22.42 -12.67
N ILE A 66 -7.82 22.00 -13.90
CA ILE A 66 -9.14 22.18 -14.52
C ILE A 66 -10.24 21.51 -13.69
N LEU A 67 -10.01 20.29 -13.21
CA LEU A 67 -10.97 19.59 -12.34
C LEU A 67 -11.21 20.36 -11.04
N TYR A 68 -10.17 20.99 -10.51
CA TYR A 68 -10.26 21.79 -9.29
C TYR A 68 -11.02 23.10 -9.50
N GLU A 69 -10.67 23.86 -10.53
CA GLU A 69 -11.32 25.12 -10.91
C GLU A 69 -12.82 24.94 -11.18
N ASN A 70 -13.18 23.84 -11.84
CA ASN A 70 -14.57 23.52 -12.18
C ASN A 70 -15.31 22.78 -11.05
N ASN A 71 -14.72 22.63 -9.87
CA ASN A 71 -15.27 21.92 -8.71
C ASN A 71 -15.64 20.43 -8.97
N PHE A 72 -15.15 19.82 -10.04
CA PHE A 72 -15.26 18.38 -10.27
C PHE A 72 -14.42 17.59 -9.27
N TRP A 73 -13.31 18.16 -8.81
CA TRP A 73 -12.49 17.68 -7.71
C TRP A 73 -12.18 18.85 -6.76
N ASN A 74 -11.95 18.60 -5.47
CA ASN A 74 -11.64 19.68 -4.52
C ASN A 74 -11.03 19.14 -3.21
N ASN A 75 -10.61 20.04 -2.33
CA ASN A 75 -10.04 19.71 -1.02
C ASN A 75 -10.94 18.82 -0.14
N ARG A 76 -12.26 18.88 -0.29
CA ARG A 76 -13.17 17.99 0.44
C ARG A 76 -13.03 16.56 -0.08
N HIS A 77 -12.96 16.36 -1.39
CA HIS A 77 -12.72 15.04 -1.98
C HIS A 77 -11.38 14.45 -1.54
N GLU A 78 -10.30 15.26 -1.53
CA GLU A 78 -8.98 14.80 -1.04
C GLU A 78 -9.01 14.37 0.43
N ARG A 79 -9.68 15.16 1.29
CA ARG A 79 -9.86 14.77 2.71
C ARG A 79 -10.62 13.47 2.84
N ILE A 80 -11.72 13.30 2.10
CA ILE A 80 -12.51 12.06 2.12
C ILE A 80 -11.68 10.88 1.62
N LEU A 81 -10.91 11.04 0.54
CA LEU A 81 -10.05 9.99 0.00
C LEU A 81 -9.05 9.52 1.06
N LYS A 82 -8.35 10.46 1.72
CA LYS A 82 -7.42 10.15 2.80
C LYS A 82 -8.11 9.46 3.98
N THR A 83 -9.25 9.98 4.43
CA THR A 83 -10.01 9.37 5.54
C THR A 83 -10.45 7.95 5.23
N ILE A 84 -10.94 7.69 4.02
CA ILE A 84 -11.37 6.34 3.60
C ILE A 84 -10.18 5.37 3.59
N GLN A 85 -9.00 5.80 3.13
CA GLN A 85 -7.79 4.97 3.18
C GLN A 85 -7.42 4.61 4.62
N GLU A 86 -7.44 5.58 5.54
CA GLU A 86 -7.20 5.34 6.97
C GLU A 86 -8.25 4.42 7.59
N ASP A 87 -9.52 4.57 7.20
CA ASP A 87 -10.61 3.74 7.70
C ASP A 87 -10.53 2.31 7.18
N ILE A 88 -10.12 2.09 5.93
CA ILE A 88 -9.82 0.76 5.39
C ILE A 88 -8.74 0.07 6.22
N GLU A 89 -7.64 0.77 6.55
CA GLU A 89 -6.61 0.20 7.43
C GLU A 89 -7.19 -0.17 8.81
N LYS A 90 -7.98 0.72 9.43
CA LYS A 90 -8.62 0.46 10.74
C LYS A 90 -9.56 -0.74 10.67
N LEU A 91 -10.34 -0.88 9.60
CA LEU A 91 -11.27 -2.00 9.40
C LEU A 91 -10.50 -3.31 9.24
N LYS A 92 -9.42 -3.35 8.45
CA LYS A 92 -8.54 -4.53 8.32
C LYS A 92 -7.93 -4.94 9.66
N VAL A 93 -7.39 -3.98 10.42
CA VAL A 93 -6.92 -4.23 11.80
C VAL A 93 -8.05 -4.74 12.71
N GLY A 94 -9.27 -4.20 12.55
CA GLY A 94 -10.46 -4.65 13.27
C GLY A 94 -10.82 -6.09 12.97
N ILE A 95 -10.75 -6.52 11.70
CA ILE A 95 -10.98 -7.92 11.29
C ILE A 95 -9.97 -8.85 11.97
N PHE A 96 -8.69 -8.48 11.94
CA PHE A 96 -7.62 -9.23 12.59
C PHE A 96 -7.84 -9.33 14.11
N LYS A 97 -8.06 -8.19 14.79
CA LYS A 97 -8.27 -8.15 16.26
C LYS A 97 -9.55 -8.82 16.72
N ALA A 98 -10.58 -8.90 15.88
CA ALA A 98 -11.81 -9.62 16.22
C ALA A 98 -11.58 -11.13 16.41
N GLY A 99 -10.49 -11.69 15.86
CA GLY A 99 -10.10 -13.09 16.06
C GLY A 99 -11.22 -14.05 15.64
N PHE A 100 -11.68 -14.90 16.56
CA PHE A 100 -12.72 -15.90 16.28
C PHE A 100 -14.16 -15.37 16.30
N LYS A 101 -14.39 -14.07 16.54
CA LYS A 101 -15.73 -13.46 16.61
C LYS A 101 -16.33 -13.28 15.21
N LYS A 102 -16.83 -14.38 14.62
CA LYS A 102 -17.32 -14.44 13.22
C LYS A 102 -18.37 -13.39 12.87
N GLU A 103 -19.34 -13.14 13.76
CA GLU A 103 -20.40 -12.15 13.51
C GLU A 103 -19.83 -10.72 13.45
N LEU A 104 -18.92 -10.39 14.38
CA LEU A 104 -18.22 -9.11 14.38
C LEU A 104 -17.37 -8.96 13.12
N GLN A 105 -16.62 -9.99 12.73
CA GLN A 105 -15.83 -9.99 11.50
C GLN A 105 -16.70 -9.78 10.26
N SER A 106 -17.84 -10.46 10.16
CA SER A 106 -18.78 -10.29 9.04
C SER A 106 -19.29 -8.85 8.93
N ASN A 107 -19.65 -8.24 10.06
CA ASN A 107 -20.09 -6.84 10.09
C ASN A 107 -18.97 -5.87 9.70
N ILE A 108 -17.75 -6.08 10.19
CA ILE A 108 -16.59 -5.24 9.81
C ILE A 108 -16.30 -5.39 8.31
N ARG A 109 -16.38 -6.61 7.74
CA ARG A 109 -16.17 -6.84 6.30
C ARG A 109 -17.20 -6.12 5.43
N LYS A 110 -18.48 -6.12 5.82
CA LYS A 110 -19.50 -5.36 5.09
C LYS A 110 -19.13 -3.88 4.99
N ASN A 111 -18.61 -3.32 6.08
CA ASN A 111 -18.14 -1.93 6.09
C ASN A 111 -16.85 -1.75 5.27
N LEU A 112 -15.91 -2.71 5.32
CA LEU A 112 -14.70 -2.70 4.50
C LEU A 112 -15.03 -2.67 3.01
N ARG A 113 -15.94 -3.54 2.54
CA ARG A 113 -16.33 -3.58 1.13
C ARG A 113 -16.99 -2.27 0.68
N ARG A 114 -17.85 -1.67 1.50
CA ARG A 114 -18.41 -0.33 1.24
C ARG A 114 -17.35 0.76 1.15
N ALA A 115 -16.34 0.71 2.03
CA ALA A 115 -15.24 1.67 2.01
C ALA A 115 -14.36 1.50 0.75
N GLU A 116 -14.06 0.26 0.35
CA GLU A 116 -13.32 -0.06 -0.88
C GLU A 116 -14.08 0.36 -2.14
N GLU A 117 -15.38 0.10 -2.20
CA GLU A 117 -16.26 0.58 -3.27
C GLU A 117 -16.21 2.11 -3.37
N LYS A 118 -16.34 2.80 -2.23
CA LYS A 118 -16.30 4.26 -2.21
C LYS A 118 -14.94 4.82 -2.61
N LEU A 119 -13.86 4.17 -2.20
CA LEU A 119 -12.51 4.51 -2.63
C LEU A 119 -12.38 4.38 -4.16
N GLY A 120 -12.88 3.29 -4.72
CA GLY A 120 -12.91 3.06 -6.17
C GLY A 120 -13.70 4.13 -6.93
N GLU A 121 -14.85 4.57 -6.43
CA GLU A 121 -15.61 5.69 -7.01
C GLU A 121 -14.82 6.99 -7.00
N LEU A 122 -14.12 7.31 -5.91
CA LEU A 122 -13.32 8.53 -5.80
C LEU A 122 -12.12 8.51 -6.75
N PHE A 123 -11.43 7.37 -6.87
CA PHE A 123 -10.35 7.20 -7.85
C PHE A 123 -10.86 7.36 -9.28
N LYS A 124 -11.98 6.71 -9.64
CA LYS A 124 -12.62 6.89 -10.95
C LYS A 124 -12.94 8.34 -11.25
N ARG A 125 -13.42 9.08 -10.25
CA ARG A 125 -13.71 10.51 -10.40
C ARG A 125 -12.44 11.33 -10.57
N LYS A 126 -11.42 11.10 -9.74
CA LYS A 126 -10.13 11.81 -9.79
C LYS A 126 -9.42 11.61 -11.13
N HIS A 127 -9.46 10.41 -11.69
CA HIS A 127 -8.79 10.04 -12.95
C HIS A 127 -9.74 9.96 -14.14
N SER A 128 -10.92 10.58 -14.05
CA SER A 128 -11.97 10.51 -15.08
C SER A 128 -11.51 10.99 -16.45
N TYR A 129 -10.50 11.87 -16.49
CA TYR A 129 -9.94 12.44 -17.72
C TYR A 129 -8.46 12.13 -17.92
N SER A 130 -7.83 11.26 -17.11
CA SER A 130 -6.42 10.90 -17.30
C SER A 130 -6.15 10.35 -18.71
N PHE A 131 -7.12 9.70 -19.35
CA PHE A 131 -6.95 9.12 -20.69
C PHE A 131 -6.78 10.16 -21.82
N VAL A 132 -7.14 11.44 -21.59
CA VAL A 132 -6.97 12.52 -22.58
C VAL A 132 -5.77 13.42 -22.28
N THR A 133 -4.95 13.08 -21.30
CA THR A 133 -3.73 13.83 -20.98
C THR A 133 -2.54 13.33 -21.80
N CYS A 134 -1.45 14.08 -21.80
CA CYS A 134 -0.19 13.67 -22.40
C CYS A 134 0.28 12.30 -21.90
N GLU A 135 0.21 12.07 -20.59
CA GLU A 135 0.57 10.82 -19.91
C GLU A 135 -0.37 9.69 -20.32
N GLY A 136 -1.69 9.91 -20.28
CA GLY A 136 -2.66 8.89 -20.67
C GLY A 136 -2.52 8.47 -22.13
N TYR A 137 -2.33 9.44 -23.03
CA TYR A 137 -2.05 9.17 -24.44
C TYR A 137 -0.75 8.39 -24.62
N ALA A 138 0.34 8.83 -23.99
CA ALA A 138 1.64 8.17 -24.09
C ALA A 138 1.63 6.74 -23.52
N THR A 139 0.94 6.50 -22.40
CA THR A 139 0.75 5.16 -21.82
C THR A 139 -0.05 4.27 -22.76
N ALA A 140 -1.10 4.79 -23.40
CA ALA A 140 -1.89 4.04 -24.37
C ALA A 140 -1.03 3.64 -25.59
N GLU A 141 -0.24 4.56 -26.14
CA GLU A 141 0.65 4.29 -27.26
C GLU A 141 1.79 3.32 -26.89
N GLN A 142 2.37 3.45 -25.70
CA GLN A 142 3.35 2.48 -25.19
C GLN A 142 2.76 1.07 -25.10
N THR A 143 1.53 0.94 -24.59
CA THR A 143 0.87 -0.36 -24.45
C THR A 143 0.59 -0.97 -25.81
N LYS A 144 0.06 -0.19 -26.77
CA LYS A 144 -0.13 -0.63 -28.15
C LYS A 144 1.19 -1.04 -28.79
N TRP A 145 2.26 -0.29 -28.57
CA TRP A 145 3.58 -0.60 -29.08
C TRP A 145 4.07 -1.95 -28.53
N LEU A 146 3.91 -2.20 -27.22
CA LEU A 146 4.30 -3.46 -26.60
C LEU A 146 3.54 -4.62 -27.22
N VAL A 147 2.22 -4.57 -27.23
CA VAL A 147 1.37 -5.61 -27.84
C VAL A 147 1.75 -5.82 -29.30
N LYS A 148 1.99 -4.73 -30.04
CA LYS A 148 2.38 -4.80 -31.45
C LYS A 148 3.68 -5.59 -31.67
N ASN A 149 4.68 -5.36 -30.82
CA ASN A 149 6.03 -5.89 -31.00
C ASN A 149 6.32 -7.19 -30.24
N THR A 150 5.46 -7.57 -29.28
CA THR A 150 5.60 -8.82 -28.53
C THR A 150 4.59 -9.89 -28.93
N THR A 151 3.69 -9.60 -29.87
CA THR A 151 2.78 -10.59 -30.45
C THR A 151 3.46 -11.38 -31.55
N ARG A 152 3.42 -12.71 -31.44
CA ARG A 152 4.10 -13.66 -32.33
C ARG A 152 3.15 -14.79 -32.72
N TYR A 153 3.41 -15.40 -33.87
CA TYR A 153 2.85 -16.69 -34.23
C TYR A 153 3.42 -17.79 -33.34
N ILE A 154 2.81 -18.99 -33.38
CA ILE A 154 3.24 -20.16 -32.59
C ILE A 154 4.71 -20.54 -32.87
N ASP A 155 5.17 -20.32 -34.10
CA ASP A 155 6.57 -20.58 -34.51
C ASP A 155 7.57 -19.53 -34.00
N GLY A 156 7.09 -18.47 -33.32
CA GLY A 156 7.87 -17.38 -32.77
C GLY A 156 8.12 -16.22 -33.73
N SER A 157 7.68 -16.32 -34.99
CA SER A 157 7.80 -15.22 -35.95
C SER A 157 6.88 -14.04 -35.55
N PRO A 158 7.28 -12.77 -35.81
CA PRO A 158 6.44 -11.62 -35.51
C PRO A 158 5.11 -11.65 -36.26
N TYR A 159 4.03 -11.23 -35.60
CA TYR A 159 2.72 -11.10 -36.24
C TYR A 159 2.68 -9.94 -37.25
N ASP A 160 2.01 -10.15 -38.39
CA ASP A 160 1.98 -9.22 -39.53
C ASP A 160 0.77 -8.26 -39.55
N TRP A 161 -0.20 -8.44 -38.65
CA TRP A 161 -1.37 -7.58 -38.48
C TRP A 161 -2.32 -7.56 -39.69
N ILE A 162 -2.45 -8.70 -40.39
CA ILE A 162 -3.36 -8.84 -41.54
C ILE A 162 -4.81 -9.09 -41.09
N ASP A 163 -5.05 -10.04 -40.19
CA ASP A 163 -6.42 -10.47 -39.81
C ASP A 163 -6.94 -9.81 -38.53
N GLU A 164 -6.04 -9.37 -37.66
CA GLU A 164 -6.37 -8.79 -36.34
C GLU A 164 -5.79 -7.39 -36.19
N ASP A 165 -6.47 -6.55 -35.42
CA ASP A 165 -6.04 -5.19 -35.13
C ASP A 165 -5.35 -5.06 -33.76
N VAL A 166 -4.38 -4.14 -33.67
CA VAL A 166 -3.61 -3.90 -32.43
C VAL A 166 -4.50 -3.48 -31.27
N SER A 167 -5.57 -2.73 -31.53
CA SER A 167 -6.45 -2.22 -30.47
C SER A 167 -7.25 -3.36 -29.83
N GLY A 168 -7.76 -4.29 -30.63
CA GLY A 168 -8.45 -5.50 -30.19
C GLY A 168 -7.58 -6.39 -29.31
N LEU A 169 -6.34 -6.69 -29.76
CA LEU A 169 -5.39 -7.47 -28.96
C LEU A 169 -4.94 -6.72 -27.70
N THR A 170 -4.82 -5.39 -27.76
CA THR A 170 -4.49 -4.59 -26.58
C THR A 170 -5.61 -4.65 -25.54
N HIS A 171 -6.87 -4.58 -25.97
CA HIS A 171 -8.01 -4.74 -25.09
C HIS A 171 -8.02 -6.14 -24.45
N PHE A 172 -7.80 -7.20 -25.24
CA PHE A 172 -7.67 -8.56 -24.73
C PHE A 172 -6.55 -8.67 -23.68
N TYR A 173 -5.35 -8.16 -23.98
CA TYR A 173 -4.21 -8.16 -23.06
C TYR A 173 -4.52 -7.48 -21.72
N GLN A 174 -5.30 -6.40 -21.73
CA GLN A 174 -5.73 -5.70 -20.51
C GLN A 174 -6.79 -6.47 -19.73
N GLN A 175 -7.74 -7.11 -20.41
CA GLN A 175 -8.80 -7.91 -19.76
C GLN A 175 -8.27 -9.18 -19.11
N GLU A 176 -7.23 -9.77 -19.69
CA GLU A 176 -6.66 -11.03 -19.22
C GLU A 176 -5.78 -10.89 -17.97
N GLN A 177 -5.51 -9.69 -17.46
CA GLN A 177 -4.66 -9.49 -16.28
C GLN A 177 -5.19 -10.26 -15.06
N ILE A 178 -4.31 -10.99 -14.36
CA ILE A 178 -4.71 -11.79 -13.21
C ILE A 178 -4.86 -10.87 -12.00
N SER A 179 -6.02 -10.91 -11.34
CA SER A 179 -6.25 -10.09 -10.14
C SER A 179 -5.31 -10.46 -8.98
N ASP A 180 -4.95 -9.48 -8.14
CA ASP A 180 -4.17 -9.68 -6.93
C ASP A 180 -4.75 -10.75 -6.00
N LYS A 181 -6.08 -10.81 -5.91
CA LYS A 181 -6.78 -11.84 -5.13
C LYS A 181 -6.42 -13.24 -5.62
N ASN A 182 -6.46 -13.44 -6.94
CA ASN A 182 -6.13 -14.72 -7.56
C ASN A 182 -4.64 -15.03 -7.43
N LEU A 183 -3.75 -14.05 -7.63
CA LEU A 183 -2.30 -14.24 -7.47
C LEU A 183 -1.94 -14.62 -6.02
N ARG A 184 -2.57 -13.99 -5.01
CA ARG A 184 -2.41 -14.38 -3.60
C ARG A 184 -2.94 -15.78 -3.31
N GLU A 185 -4.06 -16.17 -3.91
CA GLU A 185 -4.60 -17.53 -3.78
C GLU A 185 -3.65 -18.57 -4.39
N ILE A 186 -3.08 -18.29 -5.57
CA ILE A 186 -2.07 -19.15 -6.22
C ILE A 186 -0.79 -19.22 -5.37
N ALA A 187 -0.30 -18.09 -4.86
CA ALA A 187 0.93 -18.04 -4.06
C ALA A 187 0.88 -18.93 -2.81
N LYS A 188 -0.31 -19.10 -2.21
CA LYS A 188 -0.56 -19.97 -1.05
C LYS A 188 -0.87 -21.42 -1.42
N SER A 189 -1.22 -21.68 -2.68
CA SER A 189 -1.70 -23.00 -3.11
C SER A 189 -0.61 -24.07 -2.96
N PRO A 190 -0.93 -25.27 -2.44
CA PRO A 190 0.05 -26.37 -2.33
C PRO A 190 0.74 -26.68 -3.65
N GLU A 191 -0.03 -26.66 -4.75
CA GLU A 191 0.43 -26.96 -6.11
C GLU A 191 1.59 -26.05 -6.51
N TYR A 192 1.48 -24.74 -6.25
CA TYR A 192 2.53 -23.78 -6.55
C TYR A 192 3.63 -23.73 -5.47
N ARG A 193 3.29 -23.88 -4.18
CA ARG A 193 4.27 -23.84 -3.06
C ARG A 193 5.36 -24.89 -3.20
N HIS A 194 5.03 -26.06 -3.74
CA HIS A 194 6.03 -27.08 -4.05
C HIS A 194 7.01 -26.60 -5.14
N ILE A 195 6.50 -26.05 -6.24
CA ILE A 195 7.34 -25.53 -7.32
C ILE A 195 8.21 -24.37 -6.83
N TRP A 196 7.62 -23.43 -6.06
CA TRP A 196 8.35 -22.31 -5.45
C TRP A 196 9.52 -22.80 -4.58
N SER A 197 9.26 -23.74 -3.67
CA SER A 197 10.28 -24.29 -2.77
C SER A 197 11.42 -24.96 -3.55
N SER A 198 11.11 -25.76 -4.57
CA SER A 198 12.13 -26.37 -5.44
C SER A 198 12.92 -25.32 -6.22
N SER A 199 12.25 -24.32 -6.79
CA SER A 199 12.88 -23.28 -7.59
C SER A 199 13.84 -22.39 -6.79
N LYS A 200 13.61 -22.22 -5.49
CA LYS A 200 14.54 -21.50 -4.60
C LYS A 200 15.88 -22.21 -4.47
N ILE A 201 15.89 -23.55 -4.51
CA ILE A 201 17.11 -24.36 -4.46
C ILE A 201 17.87 -24.23 -5.79
N GLU A 202 17.16 -24.27 -6.92
CA GLU A 202 17.75 -24.15 -8.26
C GLU A 202 18.16 -22.71 -8.62
N GLY A 203 17.60 -21.71 -7.93
CA GLY A 203 17.89 -20.28 -8.13
C GLY A 203 17.19 -19.64 -9.33
N LYS A 204 16.32 -20.36 -10.06
CA LYS A 204 15.61 -19.85 -11.24
C LYS A 204 14.19 -20.42 -11.35
N ILE A 205 13.18 -19.61 -11.04
CA ILE A 205 11.77 -20.03 -11.17
C ILE A 205 11.22 -19.95 -12.60
N PHE A 206 11.48 -18.87 -13.33
CA PHE A 206 10.93 -18.64 -14.69
C PHE A 206 11.99 -18.65 -15.80
N ASN A 207 13.23 -19.03 -15.48
CA ASN A 207 14.38 -19.02 -16.40
C ASN A 207 14.55 -17.71 -17.21
N LYS A 208 14.16 -16.57 -16.63
CA LYS A 208 14.25 -15.23 -17.22
C LYS A 208 14.91 -14.26 -16.25
N SER A 209 15.50 -13.20 -16.79
CA SER A 209 15.90 -12.04 -15.99
C SER A 209 14.67 -11.39 -15.37
N GLY A 210 14.83 -10.77 -14.19
CA GLY A 210 13.78 -9.99 -13.56
C GLY A 210 13.21 -8.90 -14.47
N PHE A 211 13.98 -8.37 -15.43
CA PHE A 211 13.47 -7.39 -16.40
C PHE A 211 12.48 -7.98 -17.41
N GLU A 212 12.67 -9.24 -17.80
CA GLU A 212 11.91 -9.92 -18.87
C GLU A 212 10.75 -10.77 -18.33
N MET A 213 10.63 -10.86 -17.01
CA MET A 213 9.48 -11.47 -16.37
C MET A 213 8.23 -10.61 -16.58
N SER A 214 7.10 -11.30 -16.80
CA SER A 214 5.78 -10.67 -16.84
C SER A 214 5.45 -10.01 -15.49
N VAL A 215 4.47 -9.10 -15.50
CA VAL A 215 3.94 -8.50 -14.26
C VAL A 215 3.42 -9.60 -13.33
N ASP A 216 2.63 -10.55 -13.85
CA ASP A 216 2.10 -11.67 -13.06
C ASP A 216 3.21 -12.52 -12.42
N GLN A 217 4.29 -12.81 -13.15
CA GLN A 217 5.46 -13.55 -12.64
C GLN A 217 6.13 -12.80 -11.49
N LYS A 218 6.39 -11.50 -11.67
CA LYS A 218 7.00 -10.64 -10.64
C LYS A 218 6.13 -10.57 -9.39
N THR A 219 4.84 -10.29 -9.57
CA THR A 219 3.87 -10.19 -8.49
C THR A 219 3.71 -11.52 -7.74
N LEU A 220 3.71 -12.65 -8.46
CA LEU A 220 3.65 -13.97 -7.84
C LEU A 220 4.89 -14.24 -6.98
N ILE A 221 6.10 -13.89 -7.45
CA ILE A 221 7.33 -13.98 -6.64
C ILE A 221 7.20 -13.11 -5.39
N THR A 222 6.75 -11.86 -5.53
CA THR A 222 6.56 -10.94 -4.40
C THR A 222 5.62 -11.51 -3.35
N TYR A 223 4.47 -12.06 -3.76
CA TYR A 223 3.56 -12.71 -2.80
C TYR A 223 4.16 -13.99 -2.22
N SER A 224 4.89 -14.79 -2.99
CA SER A 224 5.57 -16.00 -2.51
C SER A 224 6.55 -15.68 -1.38
N SER A 225 7.40 -14.67 -1.60
CA SER A 225 8.34 -14.17 -0.59
C SER A 225 7.63 -13.54 0.60
N MET A 226 6.53 -12.80 0.36
CA MET A 226 5.70 -12.26 1.45
C MET A 226 5.18 -13.39 2.35
N TYR A 227 4.66 -14.48 1.79
CA TYR A 227 4.17 -15.61 2.58
C TYR A 227 5.29 -16.36 3.31
N ASP A 228 6.46 -16.55 2.68
CA ASP A 228 7.63 -17.10 3.38
C ASP A 228 7.99 -16.25 4.61
N ASN A 229 8.07 -14.93 4.45
CA ASN A 229 8.35 -14.01 5.56
C ASN A 229 7.29 -14.07 6.67
N VAL A 230 6.03 -14.36 6.33
CA VAL A 230 4.97 -14.57 7.33
C VAL A 230 5.21 -15.86 8.11
N TYR A 231 5.48 -16.98 7.42
CA TYR A 231 5.73 -18.28 8.05
C TYR A 231 7.03 -18.31 8.87
N GLU A 232 8.04 -17.54 8.48
CA GLU A 232 9.32 -17.42 9.16
C GLU A 232 9.31 -16.38 10.29
N SER A 233 8.21 -15.64 10.46
CA SER A 233 8.09 -14.62 11.52
C SER A 233 8.03 -15.26 12.92
N MET A 234 8.77 -14.68 13.87
CA MET A 234 8.64 -15.06 15.30
C MET A 234 7.22 -14.83 15.84
N ASP A 235 6.50 -13.85 15.29
CA ASP A 235 5.11 -13.53 15.61
C ASP A 235 4.15 -14.06 14.52
N CYS A 236 4.45 -15.24 13.95
CA CYS A 236 3.67 -15.87 12.89
C CYS A 236 2.18 -15.97 13.30
N PRO A 237 1.25 -15.43 12.48
CA PRO A 237 -0.17 -15.51 12.78
C PRO A 237 -0.71 -16.93 12.53
N SER A 238 -1.90 -17.23 13.05
CA SER A 238 -2.52 -18.55 12.82
C SER A 238 -2.89 -18.76 11.35
N ASP A 239 -2.96 -20.02 10.90
CA ASP A 239 -3.34 -20.38 9.52
C ASP A 239 -4.65 -19.73 9.07
N SER A 240 -5.63 -19.66 9.98
CA SER A 240 -6.91 -18.98 9.73
C SER A 240 -6.78 -17.50 9.35
N VAL A 241 -5.73 -16.82 9.81
CA VAL A 241 -5.42 -15.43 9.45
C VAL A 241 -4.65 -15.40 8.13
N ILE A 242 -3.71 -16.33 7.91
CA ILE A 242 -2.91 -16.42 6.67
C ILE A 242 -3.80 -16.70 5.45
N ASP A 243 -4.80 -17.57 5.62
CA ASP A 243 -5.77 -17.91 4.58
C ASP A 243 -6.68 -16.73 4.23
N ASP A 244 -6.86 -15.80 5.15
CA ASP A 244 -7.75 -14.65 5.03
C ASP A 244 -7.00 -13.35 4.70
N ASN A 245 -7.06 -12.94 3.43
CA ASN A 245 -6.30 -11.77 2.96
C ASN A 245 -6.62 -10.47 3.74
N ASP A 246 -7.88 -10.22 4.14
CA ASP A 246 -8.22 -8.99 4.87
C ASP A 246 -7.62 -9.02 6.29
N ALA A 247 -7.66 -10.20 6.95
CA ALA A 247 -7.10 -10.37 8.29
C ALA A 247 -5.57 -10.32 8.28
N LEU A 248 -4.93 -10.95 7.29
CA LEU A 248 -3.48 -10.92 7.12
C LEU A 248 -2.98 -9.49 6.84
N ASP A 249 -3.68 -8.72 6.00
CA ASP A 249 -3.36 -7.30 5.80
C ASP A 249 -3.50 -6.51 7.12
N GLY A 250 -4.51 -6.82 7.92
CA GLY A 250 -4.66 -6.27 9.28
C GLY A 250 -3.48 -6.60 10.19
N TRP A 251 -2.97 -7.83 10.13
CA TRP A 251 -1.77 -8.26 10.86
C TRP A 251 -0.53 -7.48 10.40
N PHE A 252 -0.31 -7.33 9.09
CA PHE A 252 0.82 -6.53 8.57
C PHE A 252 0.80 -5.10 9.10
N ILE A 253 -0.38 -4.46 9.14
CA ILE A 253 -0.53 -3.10 9.68
C ILE A 253 -0.18 -3.05 11.16
N VAL A 254 -0.59 -4.06 11.95
CA VAL A 254 -0.24 -4.14 13.37
C VAL A 254 1.27 -4.33 13.56
N GLN A 255 1.91 -5.19 12.78
CA GLN A 255 3.36 -5.41 12.84
C GLN A 255 4.15 -4.16 12.46
N ARG A 256 3.72 -3.45 11.41
CA ARG A 256 4.32 -2.16 11.02
C ARG A 256 4.27 -1.15 12.17
N LYS A 257 3.09 -0.98 12.80
CA LYS A 257 2.91 -0.05 13.93
C LYS A 257 3.72 -0.45 15.16
N LYS A 258 3.81 -1.76 15.46
CA LYS A 258 4.66 -2.27 16.55
C LYS A 258 6.13 -1.93 16.31
N ARG A 259 6.62 -2.11 15.08
CA ARG A 259 8.00 -1.76 14.70
C ARG A 259 8.26 -0.25 14.77
N GLU A 260 7.34 0.57 14.24
CA GLU A 260 7.44 2.03 14.34
C GLU A 260 7.49 2.50 15.80
N GLN A 261 6.68 1.89 16.67
CA GLN A 261 6.70 2.18 18.10
C GLN A 261 8.03 1.76 18.75
N GLN A 262 8.53 0.56 18.46
CA GLN A 262 9.82 0.09 18.97
C GLN A 262 11.00 0.98 18.54
N ILE A 263 11.00 1.45 17.28
CA ILE A 263 12.02 2.38 16.79
C ILE A 263 11.92 3.72 17.51
N LYS A 264 10.69 4.22 17.75
CA LYS A 264 10.48 5.46 18.51
C LYS A 264 10.93 5.33 19.96
N GLU A 265 10.64 4.20 20.61
CA GLU A 265 11.09 3.91 21.98
C GLU A 265 12.62 3.79 22.05
N ALA A 266 13.25 3.04 21.14
CA ALA A 266 14.71 2.92 21.11
C ALA A 266 15.42 4.25 20.80
N GLY A 267 14.89 5.06 19.88
CA GLY A 267 15.42 6.40 19.61
C GLY A 267 15.24 7.36 20.79
N MET A 268 14.23 7.13 21.64
CA MET A 268 14.05 7.87 22.88
C MET A 268 15.10 7.45 23.92
N ASP A 269 15.37 6.14 24.07
CA ASP A 269 16.43 5.63 24.94
C ASP A 269 17.82 6.15 24.56
N ASP A 270 18.09 6.35 23.26
CA ASP A 270 19.34 6.95 22.77
C ASP A 270 19.45 8.46 23.10
N ILE A 271 18.33 9.18 23.13
CA ILE A 271 18.27 10.62 23.48
C ILE A 271 18.30 10.82 25.00
N THR A 272 17.62 9.96 25.75
CA THR A 272 17.54 9.99 27.20
C THR A 272 18.57 9.02 27.78
N GLY A 273 19.83 9.45 27.86
CA GLY A 273 20.87 8.65 28.52
C GLY A 273 20.43 8.17 29.93
N ALA A 274 21.09 7.13 30.46
CA ALA A 274 20.66 6.38 31.66
C ALA A 274 20.30 7.20 32.91
N ASP A 275 20.78 8.44 33.04
CA ASP A 275 20.50 9.35 34.17
C ASP A 275 19.22 10.20 34.02
N MET A 276 18.53 10.15 32.86
CA MET A 276 17.32 10.95 32.58
C MET A 276 16.01 10.22 32.88
N GLY A 277 16.02 8.92 33.19
CA GLY A 277 14.81 8.11 33.43
C GLY A 277 13.97 8.52 34.64
N ASN A 278 14.49 9.37 35.54
CA ASN A 278 13.79 9.89 36.72
C ASN A 278 13.34 11.37 36.57
N ALA A 279 13.55 11.99 35.41
CA ALA A 279 13.13 13.36 35.19
C ALA A 279 11.61 13.42 34.91
N ASN A 280 10.89 14.30 35.61
CA ASN A 280 9.46 14.53 35.35
C ASN A 280 9.22 15.15 33.96
N GLU A 281 10.17 15.95 33.45
CA GLU A 281 10.12 16.58 32.14
C GLU A 281 11.52 16.59 31.52
N ILE A 282 11.60 16.26 30.23
CA ILE A 282 12.85 16.28 29.46
C ILE A 282 12.67 17.28 28.31
N PHE A 283 13.52 18.32 28.30
CA PHE A 283 13.54 19.31 27.24
C PHE A 283 14.57 18.88 26.19
N VAL A 284 14.10 18.60 24.97
CA VAL A 284 14.93 18.27 23.82
C VAL A 284 14.95 19.48 22.88
N MET A 285 16.13 20.06 22.68
CA MET A 285 16.33 21.12 21.68
C MET A 285 16.49 20.45 20.31
N THR A 286 15.62 20.79 19.36
CA THR A 286 15.61 20.19 18.01
C THR A 286 15.06 21.18 16.99
N ASP A 287 15.50 21.04 15.74
CA ASP A 287 14.93 21.75 14.60
C ASP A 287 13.59 21.15 14.16
N ASP A 288 13.26 19.91 14.59
CA ASP A 288 12.00 19.21 14.32
C ASP A 288 11.23 18.92 15.61
N ALA A 289 10.61 19.97 16.15
CA ALA A 289 9.81 19.89 17.37
C ALA A 289 8.60 18.95 17.23
N LYS A 290 8.11 18.72 16.01
CA LYS A 290 6.94 17.86 15.78
C LYS A 290 7.28 16.40 16.04
N SER A 291 8.43 15.94 15.57
CA SER A 291 8.89 14.58 15.82
C SER A 291 9.07 14.29 17.31
N VAL A 292 9.66 15.23 18.07
CA VAL A 292 9.79 15.11 19.53
C VAL A 292 8.42 15.14 20.22
N TYR A 293 7.51 16.02 19.79
CA TYR A 293 6.16 16.06 20.34
C TYR A 293 5.41 14.73 20.13
N GLU A 294 5.60 14.08 18.99
CA GLU A 294 4.98 12.80 18.68
C GLU A 294 5.45 11.63 19.56
N LEU A 295 6.63 11.73 20.19
CA LEU A 295 7.17 10.72 21.12
C LEU A 295 6.40 10.68 22.46
N ASN A 296 5.73 11.77 22.83
CA ASN A 296 4.96 11.84 24.06
C ASN A 296 3.78 10.86 24.08
N ASP A 297 3.51 10.25 25.23
CA ASP A 297 2.30 9.46 25.44
C ASP A 297 1.03 10.35 25.43
N PRO A 298 -0.18 9.77 25.35
CA PRO A 298 -1.42 10.55 25.27
C PRO A 298 -1.64 11.51 26.45
N ILE A 299 -1.19 11.16 27.66
CA ILE A 299 -1.33 11.99 28.86
C ILE A 299 -0.39 13.19 28.75
N SER A 300 0.88 12.96 28.42
CA SER A 300 1.89 14.02 28.24
C SER A 300 1.50 14.98 27.11
N LYS A 301 0.97 14.48 25.98
CA LYS A 301 0.41 15.31 24.91
C LYS A 301 -0.74 16.18 25.40
N GLY A 302 -1.59 15.64 26.26
CA GLY A 302 -2.69 16.37 26.90
C GLY A 302 -2.19 17.50 27.81
N ILE A 303 -1.16 17.25 28.62
CA ILE A 303 -0.53 18.25 29.48
C ILE A 303 0.07 19.39 28.64
N VAL A 304 0.88 19.06 27.64
CA VAL A 304 1.49 20.06 26.74
C VAL A 304 0.40 20.92 26.09
N LYS A 305 -0.66 20.29 25.55
CA LYS A 305 -1.77 21.02 24.92
C LYS A 305 -2.49 21.94 25.91
N SER A 306 -2.71 21.49 27.15
CA SER A 306 -3.33 22.29 28.20
C SER A 306 -2.46 23.49 28.57
N ARG A 307 -1.14 23.30 28.69
CA ARG A 307 -0.19 24.37 29.01
C ARG A 307 -0.07 25.38 27.87
N SER A 308 0.04 24.91 26.62
CA SER A 308 0.05 25.79 25.44
C SER A 308 -1.19 26.67 25.37
N LYS A 309 -2.38 26.10 25.65
CA LYS A 309 -3.62 26.87 25.70
C LYS A 309 -3.61 27.93 26.80
N GLN A 310 -3.11 27.60 27.99
CA GLN A 310 -3.02 28.56 29.10
C GLN A 310 -2.05 29.70 28.78
N VAL A 311 -0.94 29.41 28.11
CA VAL A 311 0.02 30.42 27.63
C VAL A 311 -0.59 31.30 26.53
N GLU A 312 -1.35 30.73 25.60
CA GLU A 312 -2.07 31.52 24.57
C GLU A 312 -3.09 32.50 25.18
N GLU A 313 -3.76 32.11 26.27
CA GLU A 313 -4.79 32.91 26.95
C GLU A 313 -4.19 33.98 27.89
N GLU A 314 -3.15 33.64 28.66
CA GLU A 314 -2.60 34.49 29.73
C GLU A 314 -1.29 35.20 29.32
N GLY A 315 -0.73 34.86 28.16
CA GLY A 315 0.57 35.34 27.70
C GLY A 315 1.70 34.63 28.44
N GLU A 316 2.25 35.25 29.49
CA GLU A 316 3.36 34.69 30.25
C GLU A 316 2.87 33.99 31.54
N VAL A 317 3.02 32.67 31.59
CA VAL A 317 2.61 31.85 32.73
C VAL A 317 3.84 31.27 33.42
N LYS A 318 4.03 31.59 34.70
CA LYS A 318 5.07 30.96 35.52
C LYS A 318 4.77 29.47 35.72
N TYR A 319 5.80 28.62 35.73
CA TYR A 319 5.65 27.16 35.85
C TYR A 319 4.72 26.71 36.99
N GLN A 320 4.88 27.29 38.18
CA GLN A 320 4.07 26.97 39.37
C GLN A 320 2.58 27.32 39.19
N ASN A 321 2.25 28.15 38.20
CA ASN A 321 0.90 28.59 37.92
C ASN A 321 0.14 27.70 36.92
N PHE A 322 0.82 26.73 36.29
CA PHE A 322 0.14 25.77 35.43
C PHE A 322 -0.84 24.90 36.22
N GLY A 323 -2.00 24.64 35.64
CA GLY A 323 -3.10 23.94 36.31
C GLY A 323 -2.74 22.53 36.78
N ASP A 324 -1.92 21.81 36.02
CA ASP A 324 -1.41 20.48 36.37
C ASP A 324 -0.40 20.55 37.52
N VAL A 325 0.54 21.49 37.48
CA VAL A 325 1.55 21.71 38.53
C VAL A 325 0.90 22.11 39.86
N LYS A 326 -0.10 23.00 39.85
CA LYS A 326 -0.86 23.35 41.07
C LYS A 326 -1.55 22.14 41.69
N ARG A 327 -2.15 21.28 40.86
CA ARG A 327 -2.84 20.08 41.32
C ARG A 327 -1.86 19.10 41.94
N GLU A 328 -0.68 18.94 41.34
CA GLU A 328 0.37 18.09 41.88
C GLU A 328 0.89 18.62 43.23
N ILE A 329 1.17 19.92 43.35
CA ILE A 329 1.59 20.55 44.61
C ILE A 329 0.55 20.30 45.71
N GLN A 330 -0.75 20.46 45.39
CA GLN A 330 -1.84 20.18 46.33
C GLN A 330 -1.89 18.71 46.75
N MET A 331 -1.72 17.78 45.82
CA MET A 331 -1.69 16.35 46.11
C MET A 331 -0.47 15.96 46.95
N GLN A 332 0.70 16.53 46.69
CA GLN A 332 1.91 16.31 47.48
C GLN A 332 1.75 16.86 48.90
N ALA A 333 1.19 18.07 49.05
CA ALA A 333 0.90 18.66 50.36
C ALA A 333 -0.09 17.80 51.18
N ALA A 334 -1.14 17.26 50.55
CA ALA A 334 -2.09 16.36 51.18
C ALA A 334 -1.45 15.03 51.60
N ARG A 335 -0.56 14.46 50.77
CA ARG A 335 0.21 13.25 51.09
C ARG A 335 1.16 13.47 52.27
N GLN A 336 1.85 14.61 52.30
CA GLN A 336 2.74 14.98 53.40
C GLN A 336 1.98 15.18 54.72
N GLN A 337 0.82 15.85 54.70
CA GLN A 337 -0.03 15.95 55.90
C GLN A 337 -0.49 14.57 56.41
N SER A 338 -0.84 13.66 55.49
CA SER A 338 -1.22 12.29 55.85
C SER A 338 -0.07 11.46 56.44
N THR A 339 1.17 11.64 56.00
CA THR A 339 2.33 10.93 56.55
C THR A 339 2.74 11.50 57.91
N THR A 340 2.68 12.82 58.11
CA THR A 340 2.96 13.44 59.41
C THR A 340 1.93 13.04 60.48
N LEU A 341 0.67 12.87 60.10
CA LEU A 341 -0.40 12.36 60.99
C LEU A 341 -0.24 10.87 61.34
N LYS A 342 0.43 10.07 60.51
CA LYS A 342 0.72 8.64 60.77
C LYS A 342 2.03 8.42 61.55
N GLY A 343 2.97 9.37 61.51
CA GLY A 343 4.22 9.30 62.27
C GLY A 343 4.13 9.78 63.74
N ASN A 344 3.02 10.41 64.13
CA ASN A 344 2.73 10.87 65.50
C ASN A 344 1.77 9.94 66.27
N LYS A 345 1.78 8.63 65.97
CA LYS A 345 1.05 7.61 66.75
C LYS A 345 2.01 6.65 67.43
#